data_AF-A0A3C2B5D3-F1
#
_entry.id   AF-A0A3C2B5D3-F1
#
_cell.length_a   1.000
_cell.length_b   1.000
_cell.length_c   1.000
_cell.angle_alpha   90.00
_cell.angle_beta   90.00
_cell.angle_gamma   90.00
#
_symmetry.space_group_name_H-M   'P 1'
#
loop_
_entity.id
_entity.type
_entity.pdbx_description
1 polymer ?
#
loop_
_entity_poly.entity_id
_entity_poly.type
_entity_poly.pdbx_seq_one_letter_code
_entity_poly.pdbx_strand_id
1 'polypeptide(L)'
;MVAIIYRFVAHGKLGSVQHMTAKVEMPPTRAEWVDAQLRRAILHGDVLPGERLQAERLAEQWGVSPTPLRETFMRLAGEGLVVIEPQRGARVAPIGVDEAADIYELRLLLDPVALRRSMEAGAGDPE
;
A
#
# COMPACT_ATOMS: atom_id res chain seq x y z
N MET A 1 -3.80 -1.41 -2.79
CA MET A 1 -5.16 -1.88 -3.15
C MET A 1 -5.26 -3.35 -3.52
N VAL A 2 -4.32 -3.94 -4.28
CA VAL A 2 -4.25 -5.42 -4.48
C VAL A 2 -4.08 -6.15 -3.14
N ALA A 3 -3.21 -5.64 -2.25
CA ALA A 3 -2.88 -6.29 -0.97
C ALA A 3 -4.05 -6.44 0.04
N ILE A 4 -5.11 -5.64 -0.07
CA ILE A 4 -6.23 -5.64 0.91
C ILE A 4 -7.16 -6.85 0.70
N ILE A 5 -7.27 -7.37 -0.53
CA ILE A 5 -8.27 -8.39 -0.87
C ILE A 5 -7.70 -9.81 -0.77
N TYR A 6 -6.41 -10.02 -1.09
CA TYR A 6 -5.83 -11.37 -1.10
C TYR A 6 -5.64 -12.00 0.30
N ARG A 7 -5.85 -11.25 1.40
CA ARG A 7 -5.74 -11.81 2.75
C ARG A 7 -6.98 -12.58 3.23
N PHE A 8 -8.14 -12.38 2.60
CA PHE A 8 -9.38 -13.05 3.01
C PHE A 8 -9.50 -14.51 2.51
N VAL A 9 -8.80 -14.89 1.44
CA VAL A 9 -8.88 -16.25 0.85
C VAL A 9 -7.81 -17.22 1.39
N ALA A 10 -6.80 -16.73 2.12
CA ALA A 10 -5.61 -17.53 2.48
C ALA A 10 -5.69 -18.30 3.81
N HIS A 11 -6.87 -18.57 4.38
CA HIS A 11 -7.03 -19.56 5.46
C HIS A 11 -7.44 -20.92 4.90
N GLY A 12 -6.60 -21.44 4.01
CA GLY A 12 -6.62 -22.79 3.47
C GLY A 12 -5.20 -23.20 3.14
N LYS A 13 -4.57 -23.96 4.06
CA LYS A 13 -3.23 -24.59 3.97
C LYS A 13 -2.74 -24.84 2.53
N LEU A 14 -1.54 -24.34 2.21
CA LEU A 14 -0.64 -24.94 1.19
C LEU A 14 0.82 -24.55 1.45
N GLY A 15 1.64 -25.59 1.56
CA GLY A 15 3.05 -25.73 1.15
C GLY A 15 4.00 -24.54 1.14
N SER A 16 5.07 -24.66 1.93
CA SER A 16 6.44 -24.18 1.67
C SER A 16 6.63 -23.09 0.60
N VAL A 17 6.54 -21.83 1.01
CA VAL A 17 7.01 -20.69 0.21
C VAL A 17 8.53 -20.60 0.39
N GLN A 18 9.28 -21.06 -0.61
CA GLN A 18 10.72 -20.83 -0.68
C GLN A 18 11.01 -19.34 -0.80
N HIS A 19 12.09 -18.91 -0.16
CA HIS A 19 12.49 -17.53 0.04
C HIS A 19 12.71 -16.80 -1.30
N MET A 20 11.77 -15.92 -1.68
CA MET A 20 12.02 -14.86 -2.66
C MET A 20 12.67 -13.69 -1.91
N THR A 21 14.00 -13.64 -1.91
CA THR A 21 14.77 -12.54 -1.31
C THR A 21 14.65 -11.28 -2.17
N ALA A 22 13.51 -10.58 -2.10
CA ALA A 22 13.49 -9.17 -2.43
C ALA A 22 14.39 -8.48 -1.40
N LYS A 23 15.57 -8.04 -1.82
CA LYS A 23 16.49 -7.24 -1.02
C LYS A 23 15.71 -6.03 -0.52
N VAL A 24 15.32 -6.04 0.75
CA VAL A 24 14.71 -4.87 1.39
C VAL A 24 15.82 -3.85 1.51
N GLU A 25 15.97 -3.00 0.48
CA GLU A 25 16.87 -1.86 0.56
C GLU A 25 16.38 -1.00 1.72
N MET A 26 17.24 -0.86 2.73
CA MET A 26 16.95 -0.01 3.86
C MET A 26 16.82 1.42 3.31
N PRO A 27 15.74 2.14 3.64
CA PRO A 27 15.56 3.49 3.17
C PRO A 27 16.77 4.34 3.60
N PRO A 28 17.45 5.02 2.66
CA PRO A 28 18.70 5.72 2.89
C PRO A 28 18.55 6.94 3.80
N THR A 29 17.32 7.43 4.00
CA THR A 29 17.02 8.58 4.87
C THR A 29 15.84 8.31 5.81
N ARG A 30 15.77 9.03 6.94
CA ARG A 30 14.61 8.99 7.85
C ARG A 30 13.32 9.41 7.14
N ALA A 31 13.39 10.36 6.20
CA ALA A 31 12.23 10.81 5.43
C ALA A 31 11.69 9.69 4.52
N GLU A 32 12.57 8.97 3.83
CA GLU A 32 12.17 7.82 3.00
C GLU A 32 11.66 6.66 3.84
N TRP A 33 12.20 6.45 5.04
CA TRP A 33 11.67 5.46 5.96
C TRP A 33 10.24 5.81 6.41
N VAL A 34 10.00 7.08 6.76
CA VAL A 34 8.65 7.56 7.14
C VAL A 34 7.66 7.38 5.99
N ASP A 35 8.06 7.71 4.75
CA ASP A 35 7.24 7.48 3.56
C ASP A 35 6.88 6.01 3.38
N ALA A 36 7.91 5.14 3.37
CA ALA A 36 7.72 3.71 3.19
C ALA A 36 6.83 3.10 4.29
N GLN A 37 7.01 3.51 5.54
CA GLN A 37 6.20 3.01 6.66
C GLN A 37 4.77 3.46 6.59
N LEU A 38 4.51 4.77 6.37
CA LEU A 38 3.14 5.27 6.31
C LEU A 38 2.40 4.70 5.10
N ARG A 39 3.07 4.65 3.95
CA ARG A 39 2.54 4.00 2.74
C ARG A 39 2.18 2.55 3.00
N ARG A 40 3.07 1.79 3.65
CA ARG A 40 2.81 0.41 4.02
C ARG A 40 1.58 0.31 4.93
N ALA A 41 1.53 1.10 5.99
CA ALA A 41 0.43 1.08 6.95
C ALA A 41 -0.93 1.37 6.28
N ILE A 42 -0.97 2.35 5.37
CA ILE A 42 -2.18 2.66 4.58
C ILE A 42 -2.55 1.50 3.65
N LEU A 43 -1.58 0.98 2.88
CA LEU A 43 -1.83 -0.07 1.89
C LEU A 43 -2.20 -1.43 2.50
N HIS A 44 -1.78 -1.69 3.73
CA HIS A 44 -2.12 -2.89 4.49
C HIS A 44 -3.38 -2.73 5.35
N GLY A 45 -3.91 -1.51 5.51
CA GLY A 45 -5.07 -1.23 6.33
C GLY A 45 -4.77 -1.16 7.83
N ASP A 46 -3.51 -0.97 8.21
CA ASP A 46 -3.11 -0.66 9.60
C ASP A 46 -3.57 0.75 9.99
N VAL A 47 -3.75 1.62 9.00
CA VAL A 47 -4.44 2.92 9.11
C VAL A 47 -5.60 2.91 8.12
N LEU A 48 -6.82 3.09 8.60
CA LEU A 48 -8.02 2.87 7.81
C LEU A 48 -8.33 4.03 6.85
N PRO A 49 -9.01 3.77 5.71
CA PRO A 49 -9.54 4.84 4.87
C PRO A 49 -10.38 5.84 5.67
N GLY A 50 -10.13 7.14 5.48
CA GLY A 50 -10.78 8.21 6.23
C GLY A 50 -10.21 8.47 7.62
N GLU A 51 -9.29 7.65 8.13
CA GLU A 51 -8.67 7.87 9.43
C GLU A 51 -7.75 9.10 9.41
N ARG A 52 -7.79 9.88 10.51
CA ARG A 52 -7.03 11.12 10.64
C ARG A 52 -5.56 10.84 10.96
N LEU A 53 -4.67 11.44 10.18
CA LEU A 53 -3.22 11.40 10.35
C LEU A 53 -2.76 12.63 11.15
N GLN A 54 -2.20 12.38 12.35
CA GLN A 54 -1.65 13.43 13.21
C GLN A 54 -0.13 13.31 13.25
N ALA A 55 0.57 14.31 12.71
CA ALA A 55 2.03 14.29 12.60
C ALA A 55 2.70 14.18 13.97
N GLU A 56 2.15 14.84 14.98
CA GLU A 56 2.69 14.83 16.34
C GLU A 56 2.61 13.44 16.97
N ARG A 57 1.45 12.77 16.83
CA ARG A 57 1.25 11.41 17.37
C ARG A 57 2.11 10.37 16.66
N LEU A 58 2.19 10.45 15.33
CA LEU A 58 3.02 9.53 14.54
C LEU A 58 4.51 9.78 14.80
N ALA A 59 4.92 11.03 15.01
CA ALA A 59 6.29 11.40 15.36
C ALA A 59 6.73 10.76 16.68
N GLU A 60 5.87 10.84 17.70
CA GLU A 60 6.10 10.18 19.00
C GLU A 60 6.19 8.66 18.86
N GLN A 61 5.26 8.04 18.12
CA GLN A 61 5.24 6.59 17.92
C GLN A 61 6.48 6.07 17.17
N TRP A 62 6.99 6.84 16.22
CA TRP A 62 8.08 6.41 15.35
C TRP A 62 9.45 6.98 15.76
N GLY A 63 9.51 7.79 16.82
CA GLY A 63 10.75 8.39 17.30
C GLY A 63 11.41 9.33 16.27
N VAL A 64 10.59 10.04 15.48
CA VAL A 64 11.02 11.00 14.45
C VAL A 64 10.51 12.41 14.75
N SER A 65 11.02 13.43 14.06
CA SER A 65 10.41 14.76 14.15
C SER A 65 9.11 14.84 13.31
N PRO A 66 8.20 15.78 13.61
CA PRO A 66 6.98 15.96 12.82
C PRO A 66 7.21 16.48 11.39
N THR A 67 8.37 17.08 11.10
CA THR A 67 8.71 17.66 9.79
C THR A 67 8.64 16.64 8.63
N PRO A 68 9.37 15.51 8.66
CA PRO A 68 9.30 14.51 7.59
C PRO A 68 7.89 13.92 7.42
N LEU A 69 7.10 13.82 8.49
CA LEU A 69 5.71 13.36 8.38
C LEU A 69 4.84 14.32 7.56
N ARG A 70 4.98 15.63 7.76
CA ARG A 70 4.24 16.62 6.98
C ARG A 70 4.65 16.60 5.51
N GLU A 71 5.94 16.42 5.21
CA GLU A 71 6.42 16.26 3.83
C GLU A 71 5.88 14.97 3.19
N THR A 72 5.91 13.85 3.93
CA THR A 72 5.31 12.58 3.50
C THR A 72 3.82 12.72 3.24
N PHE A 73 3.06 13.43 4.10
CA PHE A 73 1.63 13.64 3.85
C PHE A 73 1.39 14.38 2.54
N MET A 74 2.19 15.39 2.22
CA MET A 74 2.07 16.12 0.94
C MET A 74 2.42 15.24 -0.25
N ARG A 75 3.44 14.38 -0.13
CA ARG A 75 3.82 13.44 -1.19
C ARG A 75 2.73 12.41 -1.44
N LEU A 76 2.25 11.76 -0.38
CA LEU A 76 1.17 10.76 -0.46
C LEU A 76 -0.17 11.39 -0.88
N ALA A 77 -0.37 12.69 -0.66
CA ALA A 77 -1.50 13.42 -1.21
C ALA A 77 -1.41 13.61 -2.72
N GLY A 78 -0.21 13.88 -3.25
CA GLY A 78 0.03 13.89 -4.70
C GLY A 78 -0.24 12.54 -5.39
N GLU A 79 -0.21 11.45 -4.62
CA GLU A 79 -0.48 10.09 -5.10
C GLU A 79 -1.91 9.62 -4.81
N GLY A 80 -2.74 10.45 -4.16
CA GLY A 80 -4.12 10.12 -3.81
C GLY A 80 -4.29 9.14 -2.64
N LEU A 81 -3.23 8.83 -1.88
CA LEU A 81 -3.31 7.98 -0.69
C LEU A 81 -3.71 8.75 0.57
N VAL A 82 -3.50 10.06 0.57
CA VAL A 82 -3.80 10.98 1.67
C VAL A 82 -4.58 12.19 1.14
N VAL A 83 -5.46 12.76 1.96
CA VAL A 83 -6.13 14.03 1.69
C VAL A 83 -5.69 15.04 2.74
N ILE A 84 -5.21 16.20 2.30
CA ILE A 84 -4.88 17.32 3.17
C ILE A 84 -6.14 18.12 3.45
N GLU A 85 -6.49 18.25 4.72
CA GLU A 85 -7.64 19.04 5.16
C GLU A 85 -7.16 20.39 5.72
N PRO A 86 -7.56 21.53 5.10
CA PRO A 86 -7.20 22.85 5.59
C PRO A 86 -7.54 22.98 7.08
N GLN A 87 -6.56 23.41 7.89
CA GLN A 87 -6.68 23.59 9.35
C GLN A 87 -6.98 22.33 10.18
N ARG A 88 -7.16 21.16 9.55
CA ARG A 88 -7.50 19.89 10.25
C ARG A 88 -6.40 18.83 10.11
N GLY A 89 -5.43 19.04 9.24
CA GLY A 89 -4.25 18.19 9.10
C GLY A 89 -4.36 17.31 7.85
N ALA A 90 -4.16 16.01 8.01
CA ALA A 90 -4.24 15.04 6.92
C ALA A 90 -5.14 13.86 7.33
N ARG A 91 -5.70 13.15 6.35
CA ARG A 91 -6.40 11.87 6.56
C ARG A 91 -6.07 10.89 5.45
N VAL A 92 -6.19 9.60 5.70
CA VAL A 92 -6.11 8.60 4.63
C VAL A 92 -7.25 8.84 3.65
N ALA A 93 -6.97 8.79 2.35
CA ALA A 93 -7.99 8.97 1.34
C ALA A 93 -9.13 7.95 1.55
N PRO A 94 -10.40 8.40 1.58
CA PRO A 94 -11.52 7.46 1.63
C PRO A 94 -11.58 6.68 0.33
N ILE A 95 -12.08 5.45 0.38
CA ILE A 95 -12.35 4.67 -0.82
C ILE A 95 -13.83 4.84 -1.14
N GLY A 96 -14.13 5.42 -2.30
CA GLY A 96 -15.50 5.47 -2.83
C GLY A 96 -15.93 4.06 -3.27
N VAL A 97 -17.16 3.67 -2.94
CA VAL A 97 -17.69 2.36 -3.37
C VAL A 97 -17.75 2.26 -4.89
N ASP A 98 -18.13 3.35 -5.57
CA ASP A 98 -18.21 3.40 -7.02
C ASP A 98 -16.82 3.33 -7.67
N GLU A 99 -15.84 4.09 -7.15
CA GLU A 99 -14.45 4.04 -7.63
C GLU A 99 -13.83 2.64 -7.43
N ALA A 100 -14.15 1.98 -6.31
CA ALA A 100 -13.73 0.61 -6.09
C ALA A 100 -14.35 -0.34 -7.13
N ALA A 101 -15.65 -0.17 -7.43
CA ALA A 101 -16.36 -0.98 -8.43
C ALA A 101 -15.75 -0.84 -9.82
N ASP A 102 -15.45 0.39 -10.26
CA ASP A 102 -14.79 0.66 -11.54
C ASP A 102 -13.43 -0.06 -11.65
N ILE A 103 -12.64 -0.04 -10.56
CA ILE A 103 -11.34 -0.74 -10.54
C ILE A 103 -11.52 -2.26 -10.59
N TYR A 104 -12.55 -2.81 -9.93
CA TYR A 104 -12.84 -4.23 -10.03
C TYR A 104 -13.30 -4.64 -11.42
N GLU A 105 -14.09 -3.82 -12.10
CA GLU A 105 -14.50 -4.08 -13.48
C GLU A 105 -13.29 -4.15 -14.41
N LEU A 106 -12.37 -3.20 -14.31
CA LEU A 106 -11.11 -3.21 -15.05
C LEU A 106 -10.28 -4.47 -14.75
N ARG A 107 -10.21 -4.90 -13.48
CA ARG A 107 -9.50 -6.13 -13.10
C ARG A 107 -10.14 -7.38 -13.70
N LEU A 108 -11.46 -7.49 -13.69
CA LEU A 108 -12.15 -8.63 -14.29
C LEU A 108 -11.85 -8.76 -15.79
N LEU A 109 -11.59 -7.65 -16.47
CA LEU A 109 -11.18 -7.63 -17.87
C LEU A 109 -9.69 -7.97 -18.07
N LEU A 110 -8.80 -7.46 -17.22
CA LEU A 110 -7.35 -7.52 -17.42
C LEU A 110 -6.67 -8.71 -16.74
N ASP A 111 -7.05 -9.03 -15.50
CA ASP A 111 -6.37 -10.02 -14.66
C ASP A 111 -6.35 -11.42 -15.31
N PRO A 112 -7.43 -11.93 -15.94
CA PRO A 112 -7.40 -13.24 -16.59
C PRO A 112 -6.40 -13.30 -17.76
N VAL A 113 -6.28 -12.20 -18.51
CA VAL A 113 -5.33 -12.10 -19.63
C VAL A 113 -3.90 -12.04 -19.12
N ALA A 114 -3.65 -11.23 -18.09
CA ALA A 114 -2.35 -11.13 -17.44
C ALA A 114 -1.92 -12.48 -16.83
N LEU A 115 -2.85 -13.17 -16.14
CA LEU A 115 -2.61 -14.48 -15.55
C LEU A 115 -2.28 -15.53 -16.61
N ARG A 116 -3.08 -15.60 -17.69
CA ARG A 116 -2.82 -16.54 -18.80
C ARG A 116 -1.44 -16.31 -19.41
N ARG A 117 -1.08 -15.06 -19.70
CA ARG A 117 0.24 -14.71 -20.24
C ARG A 117 1.37 -15.07 -19.28
N SER A 118 1.18 -14.86 -17.98
CA SER A 118 2.16 -15.25 -16.96
C SER A 118 2.36 -16.76 -16.91
N MET A 119 1.30 -17.55 -17.06
CA MET A 119 1.37 -19.02 -17.10
C MET A 119 2.05 -19.50 -18.39
N GLU A 120 1.73 -18.91 -19.53
CA GLU A 120 2.37 -19.22 -20.82
C GLU A 120 3.88 -18.87 -20.79
N ALA A 121 4.25 -17.72 -20.20
CA ALA A 121 5.64 -17.30 -20.05
C ALA A 121 6.40 -18.15 -19.02
N GLY A 122 5.74 -18.63 -17.97
CA GLY A 122 6.33 -19.53 -16.97
C GLY A 122 6.43 -21.00 -17.41
N ALA A 123 5.79 -21.39 -18.51
CA ALA A 123 5.85 -22.74 -19.08
C ALA A 123 7.09 -22.99 -19.98
N GLY A 124 8.02 -22.03 -20.02
CA GLY A 124 9.21 -22.06 -20.88
C GLY A 124 10.53 -22.08 -20.10
N ASP A 125 10.67 -22.99 -19.13
CA ASP A 125 11.99 -23.45 -18.69
C ASP A 125 11.91 -24.92 -18.27
N PRO A 126 12.11 -25.87 -19.20
CA PRO A 126 12.42 -27.24 -18.85
C PRO A 126 13.91 -27.30 -18.48
N GLU A 127 14.21 -27.37 -17.17
CA GLU A 127 15.49 -27.93 -16.71
C GLU A 127 15.70 -29.35 -17.26
#